data_AF-A0A4Q5HCN3-F1
#
_entry.id   AF-A0A4Q5HCN3-F1
#
_cell.length_a   1.000
_cell.length_b   1.000
_cell.length_c   1.000
_cell.angle_alpha   90.00
_cell.angle_beta   90.00
_cell.angle_gamma   90.00
#
_symmetry.space_group_name_H-M   'P 1'
#
loop_
_entity.id
_entity.type
_entity.pdbx_description
1 polymer ?
#
loop_
_entity_poly.entity_id
_entity_poly.type
_entity_poly.pdbx_seq_one_letter_code
_entity_poly.pdbx_strand_id
1 'polypeptide(L)'
;MNKIRLVVASLLLGAATGFAQKPFNASGTGNPIIPGYFADPTVKKFGDTYYMYATTDGSGAGFGPAQVWTSKDFVNWTLMPMNWPDSHWIWAPDVMKHTDGNYYYFYCQPCMIHCGVSETPRGPWKNILGESEAVLVPDRFVTNAITLDGQTFVDDDGSVYLYWGTWGIYKGFGCGAGKLASD
;
A
#
# COMPACT_ATOMS: atom_id res chain seq x y z
N MET A 1 -3.46 -70.13 -43.17
CA MET A 1 -3.86 -68.82 -43.71
C MET A 1 -4.95 -68.21 -42.81
N ASN A 2 -4.71 -66.97 -42.39
CA ASN A 2 -5.59 -65.95 -41.78
C ASN A 2 -6.28 -66.23 -40.44
N LYS A 3 -5.65 -65.75 -39.35
CA LYS A 3 -6.29 -65.51 -38.05
C LYS A 3 -6.82 -64.08 -38.01
N ILE A 4 -8.14 -63.91 -38.02
CA ILE A 4 -8.81 -62.65 -37.67
C ILE A 4 -8.71 -62.48 -36.15
N ARG A 5 -8.04 -61.42 -35.67
CA ARG A 5 -8.06 -61.03 -34.26
C ARG A 5 -8.86 -59.74 -34.11
N LEU A 6 -9.98 -59.89 -33.39
CA LEU A 6 -10.81 -58.85 -32.81
C LEU A 6 -9.93 -57.93 -31.94
N VAL A 7 -9.89 -56.63 -32.22
CA VAL A 7 -9.27 -55.63 -31.32
C VAL A 7 -10.41 -54.85 -30.67
N VAL A 8 -10.73 -55.24 -29.45
CA VAL A 8 -11.62 -54.51 -28.55
C VAL A 8 -10.76 -53.64 -27.64
N ALA A 9 -11.16 -52.36 -27.57
CA ALA A 9 -10.97 -51.40 -26.49
C ALA A 9 -9.55 -51.14 -25.97
N SER A 10 -9.03 -49.97 -26.34
CA SER A 10 -8.22 -49.17 -25.44
C SER A 10 -8.51 -47.70 -25.72
N LEU A 11 -9.78 -47.27 -25.50
CA LEU A 11 -10.03 -45.84 -25.34
C LEU A 11 -9.39 -45.45 -24.01
N LEU A 12 -8.26 -44.76 -24.13
CA LEU A 12 -7.54 -44.10 -23.08
C LEU A 12 -8.52 -43.31 -22.20
N LEU A 13 -8.81 -43.83 -21.01
CA LEU A 13 -9.14 -43.01 -19.84
C LEU A 13 -7.87 -42.21 -19.49
N GLY A 14 -7.55 -41.22 -20.32
CA GLY A 14 -6.72 -40.11 -19.91
C GLY A 14 -7.59 -39.24 -19.01
N ALA A 15 -7.70 -39.62 -17.73
CA ALA A 15 -8.18 -38.71 -16.71
C ALA A 15 -7.19 -37.55 -16.68
N ALA A 16 -7.48 -36.50 -17.45
CA ALA A 16 -6.91 -35.20 -17.21
C ALA A 16 -7.40 -34.79 -15.83
N THR A 17 -6.62 -35.12 -14.80
CA THR A 17 -6.69 -34.44 -13.52
C THR A 17 -6.22 -33.01 -13.80
N GLY A 18 -7.11 -32.20 -14.37
CA GLY A 18 -6.98 -30.77 -14.29
C GLY A 18 -6.98 -30.45 -12.81
N PHE A 19 -5.82 -30.09 -12.27
CA PHE A 19 -5.75 -29.51 -10.94
C PHE A 19 -6.61 -28.24 -11.01
N ALA A 20 -7.85 -28.33 -10.52
CA ALA A 20 -8.69 -27.16 -10.35
C ALA A 20 -7.92 -26.23 -9.40
N GLN A 21 -7.44 -25.12 -9.94
CA GLN A 21 -6.71 -24.13 -9.16
C GLN A 21 -7.66 -23.67 -8.05
N LYS A 22 -7.24 -23.81 -6.77
CA LYS A 22 -8.06 -23.35 -5.64
C LYS A 22 -8.40 -21.88 -5.88
N PRO A 23 -9.63 -21.43 -5.56
CA PRO A 23 -9.97 -20.01 -5.61
C PRO A 23 -8.91 -19.19 -4.89
N PHE A 24 -8.52 -18.04 -5.45
CA PHE A 24 -7.43 -17.24 -4.89
C PHE A 24 -7.67 -16.84 -3.42
N ASN A 25 -8.94 -16.74 -3.01
CA ASN A 25 -9.40 -16.40 -1.67
C ASN A 25 -9.89 -17.60 -0.84
N ALA A 26 -9.54 -18.82 -1.22
CA ALA A 26 -9.89 -20.00 -0.43
C ALA A 26 -9.19 -19.98 0.95
N SER A 27 -9.80 -20.62 1.96
CA SER A 27 -9.18 -20.71 3.28
C SER A 27 -7.77 -21.30 3.21
N GLY A 28 -6.81 -20.65 3.87
CA GLY A 28 -5.40 -21.04 3.89
C GLY A 28 -4.57 -20.56 2.69
N THR A 29 -5.11 -19.77 1.76
CA THR A 29 -4.32 -19.18 0.66
C THR A 29 -3.56 -17.92 1.06
N GLY A 30 -3.87 -17.33 2.22
CA GLY A 30 -3.29 -16.06 2.67
C GLY A 30 -3.82 -14.82 1.93
N ASN A 31 -4.89 -14.97 1.13
CA ASN A 31 -5.53 -13.87 0.41
C ASN A 31 -7.04 -13.78 0.74
N PRO A 32 -7.58 -12.57 1.00
CA PRO A 32 -6.84 -11.33 1.28
C PRO A 32 -5.94 -11.50 2.52
N ILE A 33 -4.83 -10.75 2.55
CA ILE A 33 -3.80 -10.86 3.60
C ILE A 33 -4.34 -10.40 4.96
N ILE A 34 -5.29 -9.46 4.94
CA ILE A 34 -6.00 -8.93 6.09
C ILE A 34 -7.53 -9.02 5.84
N PRO A 35 -8.34 -9.18 6.89
CA PRO A 35 -9.80 -9.13 6.75
C PRO A 35 -10.29 -7.68 6.64
N GLY A 36 -11.22 -7.41 5.72
CA GLY A 36 -11.87 -6.11 5.55
C GLY A 36 -11.61 -5.47 4.18
N TYR A 37 -11.94 -4.18 4.07
CA TYR A 37 -11.77 -3.40 2.84
C TYR A 37 -10.70 -2.34 3.07
N PHE A 38 -9.54 -2.58 2.46
CA PHE A 38 -8.39 -1.71 2.54
C PHE A 38 -7.78 -1.59 1.16
N ALA A 39 -7.35 -0.37 0.80
CA ALA A 39 -6.73 -0.07 -0.49
C ALA A 39 -5.35 0.56 -0.28
N ASP A 40 -4.57 0.60 -1.35
CA ASP A 40 -3.30 1.34 -1.42
C ASP A 40 -2.30 0.99 -0.29
N PRO A 41 -2.03 -0.31 -0.02
CA PRO A 41 -1.24 -0.68 1.13
C PRO A 41 0.24 -0.36 0.94
N THR A 42 0.81 0.35 1.91
CA THR A 42 2.25 0.37 2.17
C THR A 42 2.59 -0.58 3.30
N VAL A 43 3.47 -1.55 3.02
CA VAL A 43 3.97 -2.50 4.02
C VAL A 43 5.44 -2.26 4.29
N LYS A 44 5.79 -2.05 5.57
CA LYS A 44 7.18 -1.88 6.02
C LYS A 44 7.46 -2.82 7.18
N LYS A 45 8.72 -3.23 7.32
CA LYS A 45 9.19 -3.95 8.50
C LYS A 45 10.11 -3.03 9.31
N PHE A 46 9.72 -2.74 10.54
CA PHE A 46 10.54 -1.98 11.49
C PHE A 46 10.89 -2.89 12.67
N GLY A 47 12.19 -3.15 12.85
CA GLY A 47 12.65 -4.16 13.80
C GLY A 47 12.10 -5.55 13.45
N ASP A 48 11.41 -6.17 14.40
CA ASP A 48 10.81 -7.50 14.28
C ASP A 48 9.33 -7.47 13.86
N THR A 49 8.77 -6.29 13.56
CA THR A 49 7.33 -6.09 13.34
C THR A 49 7.06 -5.56 11.93
N TYR A 50 6.10 -6.17 11.25
CA TYR A 50 5.50 -5.66 10.02
C TYR A 50 4.39 -4.68 10.36
N TYR A 51 4.35 -3.58 9.61
CA TYR A 51 3.34 -2.54 9.66
C TYR A 51 2.75 -2.38 8.27
N MET A 52 1.43 -2.41 8.16
CA MET A 52 0.69 -2.14 6.93
C MET A 52 -0.21 -0.93 7.15
N TYR A 53 0.11 0.15 6.45
CA TYR A 53 -0.68 1.38 6.38
C TYR A 53 -1.46 1.31 5.08
N ALA A 54 -2.75 1.58 5.14
CA ALA A 54 -3.63 1.46 4.00
C ALA A 54 -4.75 2.48 4.11
N THR A 55 -5.36 2.83 2.98
CA THR A 55 -6.64 3.52 2.94
C THR A 55 -7.68 2.60 3.61
N THR A 56 -8.31 3.05 4.70
CA THR A 56 -9.43 2.33 5.32
C THR A 56 -10.70 2.63 4.52
N ASP A 57 -11.32 1.60 3.94
CA ASP A 57 -12.51 1.74 3.08
C ASP A 57 -13.66 0.83 3.57
N GLY A 58 -14.63 0.55 2.70
CA GLY A 58 -15.82 -0.27 2.97
C GLY A 58 -17.14 0.48 2.81
N SER A 59 -17.08 1.79 2.62
CA SER A 59 -18.23 2.68 2.36
C SER A 59 -18.14 3.40 1.01
N GLY A 60 -17.07 3.18 0.25
CA GLY A 60 -16.71 3.97 -0.91
C GLY A 60 -15.89 5.20 -0.51
N ALA A 61 -14.99 5.60 -1.41
CA ALA A 61 -14.13 6.78 -1.30
C ALA A 61 -13.12 6.81 -0.12
N GLY A 62 -12.89 5.69 0.58
CA GLY A 62 -11.79 5.59 1.56
C GLY A 62 -11.96 6.47 2.79
N PHE A 63 -13.18 6.53 3.34
CA PHE A 63 -13.58 7.41 4.44
C PHE A 63 -13.35 6.85 5.84
N GLY A 64 -12.62 5.74 5.94
CA GLY A 64 -12.31 5.13 7.23
C GLY A 64 -11.23 5.90 8.00
N PRO A 65 -11.11 5.61 9.31
CA PRO A 65 -10.18 6.31 10.19
C PRO A 65 -8.71 5.95 9.92
N ALA A 66 -7.80 6.78 10.46
CA ALA A 66 -6.37 6.49 10.53
C ALA A 66 -6.10 5.26 11.40
N GLN A 67 -5.58 4.20 10.80
CA GLN A 67 -5.26 2.94 11.47
C GLN A 67 -4.05 2.28 10.82
N VAL A 68 -3.39 1.40 11.58
CA VAL A 68 -2.26 0.60 11.08
C VAL A 68 -2.44 -0.86 11.48
N TRP A 69 -2.23 -1.76 10.54
CA TRP A 69 -2.17 -3.20 10.79
C TRP A 69 -0.75 -3.60 11.20
N THR A 70 -0.62 -4.47 12.19
CA THR A 70 0.68 -4.99 12.63
C THR A 70 0.72 -6.50 12.72
N SER A 71 1.88 -7.07 12.43
CA SER A 71 2.11 -8.51 12.52
C SER A 71 3.58 -8.82 12.85
N LYS A 72 3.84 -9.91 13.57
CA LYS A 72 5.19 -10.44 13.78
C LYS A 72 5.58 -11.52 12.77
N ASP A 73 4.58 -12.18 12.16
CA ASP A 73 4.76 -13.37 11.33
C ASP A 73 4.20 -13.22 9.91
N PHE A 74 3.65 -12.04 9.56
CA PHE A 74 3.01 -11.72 8.29
C PHE A 74 1.70 -12.49 8.01
N VAL A 75 1.21 -13.25 8.99
CA VAL A 75 0.01 -14.09 8.90
C VAL A 75 -1.07 -13.60 9.86
N ASN A 76 -0.69 -13.38 11.12
CA ASN A 76 -1.59 -12.92 12.17
C ASN A 76 -1.47 -11.41 12.31
N TRP A 77 -2.52 -10.70 11.92
CA TRP A 77 -2.55 -9.23 11.88
C TRP A 77 -3.47 -8.64 12.94
N THR A 78 -3.01 -7.58 13.60
CA THR A 78 -3.78 -6.79 14.58
C THR A 78 -3.93 -5.36 14.09
N LEU A 79 -5.16 -4.88 14.00
CA LEU A 79 -5.48 -3.49 13.65
C LEU A 79 -5.37 -2.59 14.88
N MET A 80 -4.66 -1.48 14.75
CA MET A 80 -4.47 -0.51 15.82
C MET A 80 -4.88 0.90 15.37
N PRO A 81 -5.58 1.68 16.21
CA PRO A 81 -5.92 3.06 15.90
C PRO A 81 -4.67 3.95 15.92
N MET A 82 -4.67 4.99 15.09
CA MET A 82 -3.70 6.08 15.12
C MET A 82 -4.38 7.36 15.62
N ASN A 83 -3.60 8.27 16.20
CA ASN A 83 -4.10 9.54 16.73
C ASN A 83 -4.28 10.62 15.64
N TRP A 84 -3.63 10.44 14.50
CA TRP A 84 -3.59 11.37 13.37
C TRP A 84 -3.20 10.55 12.11
N PRO A 85 -3.67 10.90 10.91
CA PRO A 85 -4.55 12.04 10.56
C PRO A 85 -5.96 11.95 11.15
N ASP A 86 -6.57 13.10 11.40
CA ASP A 86 -7.98 13.23 11.84
C ASP A 86 -8.92 13.71 10.72
N SER A 87 -8.48 13.58 9.47
CA SER A 87 -9.24 13.90 8.26
C SER A 87 -10.19 12.77 7.81
N HIS A 88 -11.15 13.12 6.96
CA HIS A 88 -12.03 12.18 6.28
C HIS A 88 -11.37 11.51 5.06
N TRP A 89 -10.32 12.13 4.51
CA TRP A 89 -9.60 11.61 3.35
C TRP A 89 -8.19 11.20 3.77
N ILE A 90 -7.99 9.91 3.96
CA ILE A 90 -6.70 9.34 4.37
C ILE A 90 -6.32 8.30 3.32
N TRP A 91 -5.83 8.78 2.18
CA TRP A 91 -5.59 7.96 1.01
C TRP A 91 -4.11 7.63 0.82
N ALA A 92 -3.86 6.42 0.31
CA ALA A 92 -2.56 5.95 -0.18
C ALA A 92 -1.37 6.32 0.72
N PRO A 93 -1.38 5.87 1.99
CA PRO A 93 -0.34 6.26 2.91
C PRO A 93 0.99 5.58 2.62
N ASP A 94 2.08 6.30 2.83
CA ASP A 94 3.44 5.75 2.91
C ASP A 94 4.07 6.09 4.26
N VAL A 95 5.05 5.29 4.66
CA VAL A 95 5.83 5.56 5.86
C VAL A 95 7.29 5.21 5.63
N MET A 96 8.18 6.00 6.22
CA MET A 96 9.60 5.70 6.26
C MET A 96 10.19 5.97 7.64
N LYS A 97 11.29 5.28 7.94
CA LYS A 97 12.16 5.61 9.07
C LYS A 97 13.33 6.40 8.52
N HIS A 98 13.50 7.61 9.00
CA HIS A 98 14.56 8.50 8.57
C HIS A 98 15.86 8.25 9.34
N THR A 99 16.97 8.81 8.85
CA THR A 99 18.31 8.65 9.43
C THR A 99 18.47 9.36 10.78
N ASP A 100 17.62 10.33 11.08
CA ASP A 100 17.51 10.98 12.40
C ASP A 100 16.85 10.08 13.47
N GLY A 101 16.33 8.92 13.07
CA GLY A 101 15.66 7.96 13.95
C GLY A 101 14.14 8.13 14.04
N ASN A 102 13.58 9.22 13.54
CA ASN A 102 12.15 9.45 13.49
C ASN A 102 11.49 8.69 12.34
N TYR A 103 10.17 8.58 12.43
CA TYR A 103 9.31 8.06 11.39
C TYR A 103 8.55 9.22 10.76
N TYR A 104 8.35 9.12 9.46
CA TYR A 104 7.60 10.09 8.67
C TYR A 104 6.47 9.36 7.96
N TYR A 105 5.24 9.82 8.19
CA TYR A 105 4.02 9.26 7.62
C TYR A 105 3.43 10.26 6.64
N PHE A 106 3.17 9.79 5.43
CA PHE A 106 2.60 10.57 4.35
C PHE A 106 1.20 10.04 4.06
N TYR A 107 0.26 10.93 3.78
CA TYR A 107 -1.05 10.56 3.25
C TYR A 107 -1.54 11.63 2.28
N CYS A 108 -2.52 11.24 1.46
CA CYS A 108 -3.16 12.14 0.53
C CYS A 108 -4.58 12.48 0.95
N GLN A 109 -4.88 13.77 0.89
CA GLN A 109 -6.25 14.26 0.66
C GLN A 109 -6.44 14.45 -0.85
N PRO A 110 -7.66 14.75 -1.35
CA PRO A 110 -7.88 14.98 -2.76
C PRO A 110 -6.86 15.95 -3.36
N CYS A 111 -5.91 15.37 -4.12
CA CYS A 111 -4.82 16.04 -4.80
C CYS A 111 -3.86 16.85 -3.90
N MET A 112 -3.68 16.50 -2.61
CA MET A 112 -2.74 17.17 -1.71
C MET A 112 -2.01 16.15 -0.82
N ILE A 113 -0.70 16.32 -0.63
CA ILE A 113 0.09 15.45 0.25
C ILE A 113 0.38 16.17 1.57
N HIS A 114 0.21 15.43 2.66
CA HIS A 114 0.51 15.84 4.02
C HIS A 114 1.59 14.94 4.61
N CYS A 115 2.32 15.45 5.61
CA CYS A 115 3.39 14.71 6.27
C CYS A 115 3.32 14.90 7.79
N GLY A 116 3.36 13.78 8.50
CA GLY A 116 3.50 13.75 9.95
C GLY A 116 4.81 13.12 10.37
N VAL A 117 5.27 13.48 11.57
CA VAL A 117 6.47 12.96 12.21
C VAL A 117 6.12 12.28 13.54
N SER A 118 6.84 11.21 13.88
CA SER A 118 6.74 10.53 15.17
C SER A 118 8.03 9.79 15.54
N GLU A 119 8.24 9.58 16.83
CA GLU A 119 9.34 8.75 17.35
C GLU A 119 9.06 7.24 17.22
N THR A 120 7.81 6.84 16.91
CA THR A 120 7.43 5.44 16.73
C THR A 120 6.67 5.23 15.42
N PRO A 121 6.69 4.02 14.84
CA PRO A 121 5.98 3.76 13.58
C PRO A 121 4.45 3.82 13.74
N ARG A 122 3.90 3.91 14.95
CA ARG A 122 2.45 3.98 15.19
C ARG A 122 1.97 5.31 15.75
N GLY A 123 2.84 6.32 15.78
CA GLY A 123 2.55 7.57 16.46
C GLY A 123 2.93 7.56 17.97
N PRO A 124 2.54 8.58 18.74
CA PRO A 124 1.66 9.66 18.31
C PRO A 124 2.28 10.50 17.19
N TRP A 125 1.52 10.72 16.13
CA TRP A 125 1.92 11.53 14.98
C TRP A 125 1.55 12.99 15.21
N LYS A 126 2.36 13.88 14.64
CA LYS A 126 2.05 15.32 14.52
C LYS A 126 2.39 15.77 13.11
N ASN A 127 1.57 16.63 12.51
CA ASN A 127 1.92 17.25 11.24
C ASN A 127 3.24 18.03 11.39
N ILE A 128 4.16 17.83 10.45
CA ILE A 128 5.51 18.41 10.51
C ILE A 128 5.48 19.96 10.41
N LEU A 129 4.45 20.52 9.78
CA LEU A 129 4.27 21.96 9.62
C LEU A 129 3.49 22.60 10.80
N GLY A 130 3.20 21.84 11.86
CA GLY A 130 2.62 22.33 13.11
C GLY A 130 1.10 22.29 13.19
N GLU A 131 0.38 22.72 12.15
CA GLU A 131 -1.10 22.62 12.10
C GLU A 131 -1.54 21.23 11.59
N SER A 132 -2.59 20.63 12.17
CA SER A 132 -3.00 19.23 11.88
C SER A 132 -3.16 18.95 10.38
N GLU A 133 -3.75 19.90 9.66
CA GLU A 133 -4.15 19.79 8.26
C GLU A 133 -3.21 20.56 7.31
N ALA A 134 -2.05 21.01 7.80
CA ALA A 134 -1.10 21.72 6.94
C ALA A 134 -0.62 20.83 5.78
N VAL A 135 -0.58 21.43 4.59
CA VAL A 135 -0.28 20.75 3.32
C VAL A 135 1.22 20.83 3.06
N LEU A 136 1.87 19.68 2.88
CA LEU A 136 3.28 19.62 2.51
C LEU A 136 3.46 19.90 1.02
N VAL A 137 2.68 19.23 0.16
CA VAL A 137 2.73 19.41 -1.29
C VAL A 137 1.32 19.74 -1.78
N PRO A 138 1.09 20.96 -2.29
CA PRO A 138 -0.22 21.36 -2.82
C PRO A 138 -0.50 20.67 -4.17
N ASP A 139 -1.78 20.72 -4.59
CA ASP A 139 -2.14 20.22 -5.92
C ASP A 139 -1.36 20.95 -7.02
N ARG A 140 -0.96 20.21 -8.04
CA ARG A 140 -0.25 20.70 -9.22
C ARG A 140 1.03 21.48 -8.88
N PHE A 141 1.69 21.14 -7.77
CA PHE A 141 3.01 21.70 -7.45
C PHE A 141 4.00 21.54 -8.61
N VAL A 142 3.95 20.39 -9.30
CA VAL A 142 4.57 20.20 -10.62
C VAL A 142 3.50 20.38 -11.70
N THR A 143 3.78 21.21 -12.70
CA THR A 143 2.86 21.46 -13.82
C THR A 143 2.45 20.15 -14.49
N ASN A 144 1.15 19.95 -14.69
CA ASN A 144 0.54 18.74 -15.26
C ASN A 144 0.80 17.43 -14.49
N ALA A 145 1.18 17.48 -13.21
CA ALA A 145 1.22 16.32 -12.34
C ALA A 145 0.18 16.48 -11.23
N ILE A 146 -0.76 15.53 -11.13
CA ILE A 146 -1.71 15.49 -10.01
C ILE A 146 -0.95 15.09 -8.74
N THR A 147 -1.13 15.83 -7.65
CA THR A 147 -0.45 15.55 -6.36
C THR A 147 -1.21 14.49 -5.57
N LEU A 148 -1.07 13.22 -5.94
CA LEU A 148 -1.69 12.07 -5.26
C LEU A 148 -0.67 10.93 -5.09
N ASP A 149 -0.99 9.97 -4.22
CA ASP A 149 -0.26 8.72 -4.00
C ASP A 149 1.24 8.94 -3.76
N GLY A 150 1.54 9.78 -2.77
CA GLY A 150 2.91 10.12 -2.37
C GLY A 150 3.68 8.91 -1.84
N GLN A 151 4.84 8.62 -2.42
CA GLN A 151 5.72 7.51 -2.04
C GLN A 151 7.15 8.00 -1.81
N THR A 152 7.73 7.63 -0.68
CA THR A 152 9.10 7.98 -0.32
C THR A 152 10.13 6.92 -0.71
N PHE A 153 11.34 7.39 -1.02
CA PHE A 153 12.54 6.61 -1.20
C PHE A 153 13.69 7.28 -0.46
N VAL A 154 14.39 6.50 0.38
CA VAL A 154 15.63 6.93 1.04
C VAL A 154 16.78 6.30 0.29
N ASP A 155 17.64 7.14 -0.27
CA ASP A 155 18.81 6.71 -1.05
C ASP A 155 20.00 6.36 -0.14
N ASP A 156 21.01 5.71 -0.70
CA ASP A 156 22.19 5.23 0.04
C ASP A 156 23.01 6.37 0.67
N ASP A 157 22.91 7.59 0.12
CA ASP A 157 23.56 8.79 0.65
C ASP A 157 22.76 9.49 1.79
N GLY A 158 21.61 8.92 2.16
CA GLY A 158 20.70 9.46 3.15
C GLY A 158 19.71 10.51 2.62
N SER A 159 19.77 10.86 1.33
CA SER A 159 18.79 11.73 0.69
C SER A 159 17.41 11.09 0.68
N VAL A 160 16.38 11.90 0.92
CA VAL A 160 14.99 11.46 0.79
C VAL A 160 14.35 12.07 -0.44
N TYR A 161 13.69 11.22 -1.22
CA TYR A 161 12.90 11.59 -2.38
C TYR A 161 11.44 11.26 -2.14
N LEU A 162 10.54 12.18 -2.48
CA LEU A 162 9.11 11.96 -2.55
C LEU A 162 8.69 11.95 -4.02
N TYR A 163 8.05 10.86 -4.43
CA TYR A 163 7.43 10.71 -5.74
C TYR A 163 5.92 10.79 -5.57
N TRP A 164 5.22 11.39 -6.53
CA TRP A 164 3.77 11.44 -6.52
C TRP A 164 3.23 11.48 -7.94
N GLY A 165 1.97 11.11 -8.08
CA GLY A 165 1.31 11.12 -9.37
C GLY A 165 0.10 10.22 -9.37
N THR A 166 -0.84 10.56 -10.24
CA THR A 166 -1.95 9.68 -10.58
C THR A 166 -2.42 10.05 -11.99
N TRP A 167 -3.17 9.18 -12.64
CA TRP A 167 -3.78 9.41 -13.96
C TRP A 167 -2.84 10.04 -15.01
N GLY A 168 -1.55 9.72 -14.97
CA GLY A 168 -0.49 10.22 -15.87
C GLY A 168 -0.60 9.70 -17.32
N ILE A 169 -1.80 9.31 -17.74
CA ILE A 169 -2.11 8.70 -19.03
C ILE A 169 -2.42 9.73 -20.12
N TYR A 170 -2.57 11.02 -19.75
CA TYR A 170 -2.91 12.08 -20.68
C TYR A 170 -1.65 12.71 -21.30
N LYS A 171 -1.76 13.12 -22.57
CA LYS A 171 -0.68 13.81 -23.26
C LYS A 171 -0.26 15.07 -22.49
N GLY A 172 1.01 15.15 -22.11
CA GLY A 172 1.57 16.29 -21.37
C GLY A 172 1.41 16.21 -19.86
N PHE A 173 0.83 15.13 -19.32
CA PHE A 173 0.79 14.82 -17.89
C PHE A 173 1.93 13.90 -17.51
N GLY A 174 2.32 13.93 -16.23
CA GLY A 174 3.38 13.10 -15.69
C GLY A 174 3.28 12.92 -14.18
N CYS A 175 4.38 12.47 -13.59
CA CYS A 175 4.56 12.33 -12.15
C CYS A 175 5.41 13.49 -11.63
N GLY A 176 5.19 13.88 -10.38
CA GLY A 176 6.09 14.76 -9.66
C GLY A 176 7.13 13.97 -8.87
N ALA A 177 8.30 14.57 -8.71
CA ALA A 177 9.35 14.08 -7.83
C ALA A 177 10.02 15.28 -7.17
N GLY A 178 10.33 15.16 -5.88
CA GLY A 178 11.02 16.18 -5.11
C GLY A 178 12.01 15.55 -4.15
N LYS A 179 13.19 16.15 -4.02
CA LYS A 179 14.11 15.84 -2.92
C LYS A 179 13.63 16.62 -1.70
N LEU A 180 13.36 15.92 -0.59
CA LEU A 180 12.95 16.58 0.66
C LEU A 180 14.13 17.37 1.22
N ALA A 181 13.83 18.54 1.78
CA ALA A 181 14.81 19.33 2.49
C ALA A 181 15.24 18.60 3.77
N SER A 182 16.44 18.92 4.26
CA SER A 182 16.98 18.33 5.49
C SER A 182 16.36 18.91 6.76
N ASP A 183 15.67 20.05 6.65
CA ASP A 183 15.06 20.85 7.73
C ASP A 183 13.53 20.80 7.73
#